data_AF-A0A7X3H1A5-F1
#
_entry.id   AF-A0A7X3H1A5-F1
#
_cell.length_a   1.000
_cell.length_b   1.000
_cell.length_c   1.000
_cell.angle_alpha   90.00
_cell.angle_beta   90.00
_cell.angle_gamma   90.00
#
_symmetry.space_group_name_H-M   'P 1'
#
loop_
_entity.id
_entity.type
_entity.pdbx_description
1 polymer ?
#
loop_
_entity_poly.entity_id
_entity_poly.type
_entity_poly.pdbx_seq_one_letter_code
_entity_poly.pdbx_strand_id
1 'polypeptide(L)' 'MTQAPASFEKIFSDETASIENTASIPLSISLVSDSGCQVEMELKPGQVINFSAGSMDANVILHNGDPANLLVIKPGPPS' A
#
# COMPACT_ATOMS: atom_id res chain seq x y z
N MET A 1 -0.12 -17.38 17.89
CA MET A 1 -0.75 -16.06 18.06
C MET A 1 -0.62 -15.36 16.72
N THR A 2 -1.70 -15.27 15.95
CA THR A 2 -1.68 -14.63 14.62
C THR A 2 -1.84 -13.14 14.85
N GLN A 3 -0.74 -12.38 14.75
CA GLN A 3 -0.78 -10.92 14.81
C GLN A 3 -1.67 -10.44 13.68
N ALA A 4 -2.73 -9.70 14.00
CA ALA A 4 -3.54 -9.03 12.98
C ALA A 4 -2.59 -8.19 12.12
N PRO A 5 -2.68 -8.27 10.79
CA PRO A 5 -1.79 -7.50 9.94
C PRO A 5 -2.02 -6.02 10.24
N ALA A 6 -0.97 -5.34 10.71
CA ALA A 6 -1.06 -3.92 11.03
C ALA A 6 -1.18 -3.13 9.71
N SER A 7 -2.14 -2.21 9.64
CA SER A 7 -2.17 -1.23 8.55
C SER A 7 -0.87 -0.44 8.58
N PHE A 8 -0.13 -0.47 7.48
CA PHE A 8 1.12 0.27 7.35
C PHE A 8 0.85 1.75 7.07
N GLU A 9 0.01 2.02 6.07
CA GLU A 9 -0.28 3.37 5.60
C GLU A 9 -1.74 3.46 5.14
N LYS A 10 -2.39 4.60 5.38
CA LYS A 10 -3.76 4.88 4.92
C LYS A 10 -3.73 5.85 3.73
N ILE A 11 -4.47 5.56 2.67
CA ILE A 11 -4.68 6.43 1.50
C ILE A 11 -6.14 6.90 1.56
N PHE A 12 -6.37 8.21 1.64
CA PHE A 12 -7.71 8.75 1.81
C PHE A 12 -8.50 8.75 0.50
N SER A 13 -9.83 8.87 0.61
CA SER A 13 -10.72 9.09 -0.52
C SER A 13 -10.20 10.22 -1.42
N ASP A 14 -10.30 10.00 -2.72
CA ASP A 14 -9.86 10.85 -3.81
C ASP A 14 -8.33 11.09 -3.88
N GLU A 15 -7.55 10.47 -2.99
CA GLU A 15 -6.10 10.44 -3.12
C GLU A 15 -5.63 9.36 -4.11
N THR A 16 -4.42 9.58 -4.59
CA THR A 16 -3.63 8.56 -5.27
C THR A 16 -2.34 8.34 -4.52
N ALA A 17 -1.71 7.19 -4.69
CA ALA A 17 -0.38 6.95 -4.17
C ALA A 17 0.44 6.11 -5.13
N SER A 18 1.74 6.41 -5.21
CA SER A 18 2.73 5.51 -5.78
C SER A 18 3.28 4.64 -4.66
N ILE A 19 3.24 3.32 -4.85
CA ILE A 19 3.72 2.33 -3.87
C ILE A 19 4.89 1.59 -4.51
N GLU A 20 6.06 1.68 -3.89
CA GLU A 20 7.31 1.13 -4.39
C GLU A 20 7.92 0.13 -3.39
N ASN A 21 8.40 -0.99 -3.92
CA ASN A 21 9.24 -1.92 -3.18
C ASN A 21 10.72 -1.52 -3.33
N THR A 22 11.31 -0.97 -2.26
CA THR A 22 12.73 -0.60 -2.21
C THR A 22 13.61 -1.70 -1.61
N ALA A 23 13.04 -2.85 -1.23
CA ALA A 23 13.78 -4.02 -0.78
C ALA A 23 14.47 -4.72 -1.96
N SER A 24 15.47 -5.55 -1.65
CA SER A 24 16.10 -6.47 -2.61
C SER A 24 15.35 -7.80 -2.78
N ILE A 25 14.21 -7.97 -2.09
CA ILE A 25 13.35 -9.16 -2.14
C ILE A 25 11.90 -8.78 -2.51
N PRO A 26 11.09 -9.72 -3.03
CA PRO A 26 9.68 -9.48 -3.24
C PRO A 26 8.93 -9.19 -1.93
N LEU A 27 8.01 -8.23 -1.96
CA LEU A 27 7.12 -7.88 -0.86
C LEU A 27 5.68 -8.24 -1.21
N SER A 28 4.96 -8.85 -0.28
CA SER A 28 3.54 -9.15 -0.38
C SER A 28 2.74 -8.09 0.35
N ILE A 29 1.81 -7.45 -0.36
CA ILE A 29 0.95 -6.41 0.18
C ILE A 29 -0.53 -6.70 -0.09
N SER A 30 -1.40 -6.14 0.75
CA SER A 30 -2.82 -5.97 0.45
C SER A 30 -3.20 -4.49 0.43
N LEU A 31 -4.11 -4.15 -0.47
CA LEU A 31 -4.82 -2.87 -0.51
C LEU A 31 -6.27 -3.15 -0.13
N VAL A 32 -6.70 -2.64 1.03
CA VAL A 32 -8.02 -2.93 1.60
C VAL A 32 -8.80 -1.64 1.75
N SER A 33 -9.87 -1.49 0.98
CA SER A 33 -10.81 -0.37 1.13
C SER A 33 -11.69 -0.54 2.37
N ASP A 34 -12.20 0.57 2.92
CA ASP A 34 -13.12 0.54 4.07
C ASP A 34 -14.45 -0.19 3.77
N SER A 35 -14.80 -0.39 2.48
CA SER A 35 -15.95 -1.21 2.07
C SER A 35 -15.68 -2.72 2.10
N GLY A 36 -14.45 -3.15 2.39
CA GLY A 36 -14.04 -4.54 2.40
C GLY A 36 -13.57 -5.10 1.06
N CYS A 37 -13.49 -4.29 -0.01
CA CYS A 37 -12.78 -4.70 -1.22
C CYS A 37 -11.28 -4.82 -0.92
N GLN A 38 -10.69 -5.96 -1.29
CA GLN A 38 -9.29 -6.29 -1.04
C GLN A 38 -8.61 -6.73 -2.34
N VAL A 39 -7.43 -6.18 -2.59
CA VAL A 39 -6.52 -6.61 -3.65
C VAL A 39 -5.23 -7.06 -2.99
N GLU A 40 -4.81 -8.29 -3.28
CA GLU A 40 -3.52 -8.83 -2.84
C GLU A 40 -2.56 -8.88 -4.01
N MET A 41 -1.30 -8.52 -3.77
CA MET A 41 -0.28 -8.56 -4.80
C MET A 41 1.13 -8.71 -4.25
N GLU A 42 2.02 -9.20 -5.11
CA GLU A 42 3.44 -9.24 -4.87
C GLU A 42 4.13 -8.12 -5.68
N LEU A 43 4.91 -7.30 -4.99
CA LEU A 43 5.78 -6.29 -5.58
C LEU A 43 7.19 -6.85 -5.69
N LYS A 44 7.71 -6.97 -6.91
CA LYS A 44 9.12 -7.32 -7.15
C LYS A 44 10.07 -6.20 -6.70
N PRO A 45 11.35 -6.49 -6.44
CA PRO A 45 12.34 -5.45 -6.14
C PRO A 45 12.33 -4.32 -7.19
N GLY A 46 12.23 -3.07 -6.73
CA GLY A 46 12.15 -1.88 -7.58
C GLY A 46 10.84 -1.69 -8.35
N GLN A 47 9.82 -2.53 -8.11
CA GLN A 47 8.53 -2.38 -8.74
C GLN A 47 7.75 -1.23 -8.09
N VAL A 48 7.18 -0.37 -8.95
CA VAL A 48 6.29 0.72 -8.56
C VAL A 48 4.90 0.44 -9.12
N ILE A 49 3.88 0.67 -8.30
CA ILE A 49 2.48 0.68 -8.72
C ILE A 49 1.85 2.03 -8.40
N ASN A 50 0.89 2.46 -9.20
CA ASN A 50 0.06 3.61 -8.88
C ASN A 50 -1.32 3.10 -8.47
N PHE A 51 -1.78 3.54 -7.32
CA PHE A 51 -3.07 3.19 -6.77
C PHE A 51 -3.92 4.45 -6.59
N SER A 52 -5.21 4.35 -6.89
CA SER A 52 -6.20 5.36 -6.55
C SER A 52 -7.19 4.75 -5.58
N ALA A 53 -7.46 5.45 -4.48
CA ALA A 53 -8.45 5.01 -3.51
C ALA A 53 -9.89 5.18 -4.04
N GLY A 54 -10.06 5.94 -5.13
CA GLY A 54 -11.38 6.31 -5.63
C GLY A 54 -12.16 7.08 -4.57
N SER A 55 -13.46 6.85 -4.45
CA SER A 55 -14.31 7.57 -3.49
C SER A 55 -14.30 6.99 -2.07
N MET A 56 -13.31 6.18 -1.70
CA MET A 56 -13.25 5.50 -0.40
C MET A 56 -11.83 5.47 0.13
N ASP A 57 -11.69 5.49 1.44
CA ASP A 57 -10.40 5.27 2.08
C ASP A 57 -9.92 3.83 1.85
N ALA A 58 -8.59 3.67 1.78
CA ALA A 58 -7.93 2.38 1.66
C ALA A 58 -6.70 2.28 2.56
N ASN A 59 -6.41 1.06 3.01
CA ASN A 59 -5.25 0.75 3.83
C ASN A 59 -4.28 -0.11 3.02
N VAL A 60 -3.00 0.26 3.07
CA VAL A 60 -1.90 -0.57 2.61
C VAL A 60 -1.46 -1.44 3.78
N ILE A 61 -1.40 -2.74 3.55
CA ILE A 61 -1.00 -3.75 4.52
C ILE A 61 0.22 -4.46 3.97
N LEU A 62 1.30 -4.52 4.74
CA LEU A 62 2.51 -5.28 4.41
C LEU A 62 2.49 -6.61 5.16
N HIS A 63 2.60 -7.73 4.43
CA HIS A 63 2.54 -9.07 5.01
C HIS A 63 3.91 -9.66 5.34
N ASN A 64 4.97 -9.15 4.72
CA ASN A 64 6.34 -9.60 4.96
C ASN A 64 7.37 -8.49 4.71
N GLY A 65 8.58 -8.66 5.25
CA GLY A 65 9.67 -7.70 5.08
C GLY A 65 9.62 -6.57 6.10
N ASP A 66 10.56 -5.64 5.96
CA ASP A 66 10.65 -4.46 6.80
C ASP A 66 9.78 -3.34 6.20
N PRO A 67 8.83 -2.76 6.96
CA PRO A 67 8.02 -1.63 6.51
C PRO A 67 8.83 -0.44 5.99
N ALA A 68 10.07 -0.23 6.45
CA ALA A 68 10.95 0.81 5.94
C ALA A 68 11.33 0.62 4.45
N ASN A 69 11.12 -0.58 3.89
CA ASN A 69 11.37 -0.87 2.49
C ASN A 69 10.12 -0.79 1.59
N LEU A 70 8.96 -0.38 2.14
CA LEU A 70 7.77 -0.08 1.36
C LEU A 70 7.56 1.43 1.34
N LEU A 71 7.87 2.06 0.22
CA LEU A 71 7.72 3.49 0.06
C LEU A 71 6.32 3.81 -0.49
N VAL A 72 5.55 4.62 0.24
CA VAL A 72 4.24 5.12 -0.21
C VAL A 72 4.33 6.63 -0.39
N ILE A 73 4.16 7.09 -1.64
CA ILE A 73 4.28 8.50 -2.01
C ILE A 73 2.89 8.99 -2.44
N LYS A 74 2.33 9.93 -1.70
CA LYS A 74 1.08 10.62 -2.06
C LYS A 74 1.46 11.93 -2.77
N PRO A 75 1.05 12.16 -4.03
CA PRO A 75 1.24 13.46 -4.64
C PRO A 75 0.49 14.48 -3.78
N GLY A 76 1.17 15.54 -3.38
CA GLY A 76 0.55 16.61 -2.62
C GLY A 76 -0.65 17.20 -3.38
N PRO A 77 -1.56 17.89 -2.69
CA PRO A 77 -2.71 18.51 -3.35
C PRO A 77 -2.21 19.41 -4.49
N PRO A 78 -2.91 19.44 -5.64
CA PRO A 78 -2.59 20.38 -6.70
C PRO A 78 -2.56 21.79 -6.10
N SER A 79 -1.47 22.50 -6.36
CA SER A 79 -1.21 23.85 -5.84
C SER A 79 -2.21 24.87 -6.38
#